data_AF-A0A699Z2M5-F1
#
_entry.id   AF-A0A699Z2M5-F1
#
_cell.length_a   1.000
_cell.length_b   1.000
_cell.length_c   1.000
_cell.angle_alpha   90.00
_cell.angle_beta   90.00
_cell.angle_gamma   90.00
#
_symmetry.space_group_name_H-M   'P 1'
#
loop_
_entity.id
_entity.type
_entity.pdbx_description
1 polymer ?
#
loop_
_entity_poly.entity_id
_entity_poly.type
_entity_poly.pdbx_seq_one_letter_code
_entity_poly.pdbx_strand_id
1 'polypeptide(L)'
;MDNLLLGSRWFAEGVTRLGDHLYQLTWQTGTIFKWLIKPDYTLVAAGSSQGPLTDGWGLASDGSSLLATDSSAFIYFINPSTMKETKRIQVTDGGVPIKWLNEIEVIEGELWGNIWQTECLARINMTTGMVTHWVMMHGLMQGLRSRFPTNAGMDVLNGIAYDKDKKRLFVTGKKWPKIFEVSLQPLE
;
A
#
# COMPACT_ATOMS: atom_id res chain seq x y z
N MET A 1 26.22 -2.86 -5.35
CA MET A 1 25.07 -2.06 -4.90
C MET A 1 25.23 -1.91 -3.41
N ASP A 2 25.52 -0.70 -2.94
CA ASP A 2 25.49 -0.45 -1.50
C ASP A 2 24.03 -0.60 -1.05
N ASN A 3 23.78 -1.49 -0.09
CA ASN A 3 22.45 -1.69 0.44
C ASN A 3 22.03 -0.41 1.16
N LEU A 4 21.09 0.35 0.59
CA LEU A 4 20.42 1.45 1.27
C LEU A 4 19.51 0.87 2.35
N LEU A 5 20.09 0.63 3.52
CA LEU A 5 19.38 0.18 4.71
C LEU A 5 18.94 1.41 5.51
N LEU A 6 17.67 1.46 5.90
CA LEU A 6 17.16 2.47 6.82
C LEU A 6 17.85 2.39 8.21
N GLY A 7 18.45 1.23 8.53
CA GLY A 7 19.01 0.92 9.84
C GLY A 7 18.01 0.14 10.71
N SER A 8 18.50 -0.65 11.66
CA SER A 8 17.69 -1.63 12.43
C SER A 8 16.61 -1.02 13.31
N ARG A 9 16.67 0.29 13.58
CA ARG A 9 15.66 1.01 14.38
C ARG A 9 14.36 1.29 13.62
N TRP A 10 14.34 1.13 12.30
CA TRP A 10 13.16 1.38 11.48
C TRP A 10 12.67 0.10 10.84
N PHE A 11 11.36 -0.09 10.85
CA PHE A 11 10.70 -1.11 10.09
C PHE A 11 9.99 -0.45 8.91
N ALA A 12 10.46 -0.74 7.70
CA ALA A 12 9.92 -0.17 6.47
C ALA A 12 8.54 -0.77 6.16
N GLU A 13 7.59 0.09 5.81
CA GLU A 13 6.24 -0.30 5.40
C GLU A 13 5.95 0.28 4.01
N GLY A 14 4.76 0.85 3.81
CA GLY A 14 4.26 1.32 2.52
C GLY A 14 5.24 2.23 1.77
N VAL A 15 5.29 2.05 0.45
CA VAL A 15 6.16 2.79 -0.45
C VAL A 15 5.39 3.20 -1.68
N THR A 16 5.60 4.43 -2.15
CA THR A 16 4.95 4.91 -3.38
C THR A 16 5.87 5.84 -4.15
N ARG A 17 5.62 5.96 -5.45
CA ARG A 17 6.29 6.92 -6.32
C ARG A 17 5.43 8.17 -6.50
N LEU A 18 6.05 9.33 -6.38
CA LEU A 18 5.45 10.60 -6.77
C LEU A 18 6.52 11.46 -7.48
N GLY A 19 6.31 11.67 -8.79
CA GLY A 19 7.30 12.30 -9.66
C GLY A 19 8.60 11.48 -9.72
N ASP A 20 9.72 12.15 -9.47
CA ASP A 20 11.06 11.55 -9.49
C ASP A 20 11.50 10.99 -8.12
N HIS A 21 10.56 10.86 -7.18
CA HIS A 21 10.86 10.40 -5.83
C HIS A 21 10.06 9.15 -5.46
N LEU A 22 10.70 8.28 -4.69
CA LEU A 22 10.03 7.30 -3.85
C LEU A 22 9.86 7.89 -2.45
N TYR A 23 8.70 7.62 -1.87
CA TYR A 23 8.38 7.91 -0.49
C TYR A 23 8.15 6.58 0.23
N GLN A 24 8.73 6.42 1.42
CA GLN A 24 8.63 5.18 2.18
C GLN A 24 8.27 5.48 3.63
N LEU A 25 7.17 4.91 4.07
CA LEU A 25 6.63 5.02 5.42
C LEU A 25 7.28 3.98 6.34
N THR A 26 7.22 4.23 7.64
CA THR A 26 7.79 3.35 8.66
C THR A 26 6.77 3.04 9.75
N TRP A 27 6.78 1.78 10.18
CA TRP A 27 5.93 1.27 11.26
C TRP A 27 6.29 1.92 12.61
N GLN A 28 5.29 2.14 13.46
CA GLN A 28 5.39 2.69 14.83
C GLN A 28 6.06 4.06 15.00
N THR A 29 6.48 4.70 13.92
CA THR A 29 7.08 6.03 13.98
C THR A 29 6.44 6.99 13.01
N GLY A 30 5.82 6.51 11.93
CA GLY A 30 5.22 7.36 10.89
C GLY A 30 6.21 8.29 10.21
N THR A 31 7.52 7.98 10.28
CA THR A 31 8.54 8.74 9.55
C THR A 31 8.42 8.38 8.07
N ILE A 32 8.43 9.41 7.22
CA ILE A 32 8.42 9.26 5.76
C ILE A 32 9.83 9.58 5.24
N PHE A 33 10.48 8.58 4.68
CA PHE A 33 11.74 8.71 3.97
C PHE A 33 11.48 9.09 2.52
N LYS A 34 12.34 9.95 1.97
CA LYS A 34 12.30 10.38 0.58
C LYS A 34 13.57 9.94 -0.11
N TRP A 35 13.41 9.32 -1.27
CA TRP A 35 14.51 8.85 -2.11
C TRP A 35 14.37 9.46 -3.50
N LEU A 36 15.43 10.06 -4.02
CA LEU A 36 15.50 10.47 -5.42
C LEU A 36 15.77 9.24 -6.29
N ILE A 37 14.93 9.04 -7.30
CA ILE A 37 15.08 7.99 -8.31
C ILE A 37 15.99 8.52 -9.41
N LYS A 38 17.13 7.89 -9.62
CA LYS A 38 18.04 8.22 -10.72
C LYS A 38 17.60 7.55 -12.02
N PRO A 39 18.08 8.02 -13.20
CA PRO A 39 17.72 7.42 -14.49
C PRO A 39 18.05 5.93 -14.63
N ASP A 40 19.03 5.43 -13.87
CA ASP A 40 19.41 4.02 -13.78
C ASP A 40 18.64 3.23 -12.71
N TYR A 41 17.57 3.82 -12.16
CA TYR A 41 16.74 3.31 -11.06
C TYR A 41 17.46 3.13 -9.72
N THR A 42 18.68 3.66 -9.58
CA THR A 42 19.31 3.75 -8.25
C THR A 42 18.61 4.79 -7.39
N LEU A 43 18.60 4.55 -6.08
CA LEU A 43 17.98 5.44 -5.10
C LEU A 43 19.05 6.23 -4.37
N VAL A 44 18.83 7.54 -4.24
CA VAL A 44 19.67 8.42 -3.42
C VAL A 44 18.82 9.00 -2.31
N ALA A 45 19.31 8.91 -1.06
CA ALA A 45 18.63 9.51 0.08
C ALA A 45 18.42 11.01 -0.14
N ALA A 46 17.16 11.45 -0.07
CA ALA A 46 16.76 12.84 -0.28
C ALA A 46 16.16 13.45 1.01
N GLY A 47 16.27 12.75 2.14
CA GLY A 47 15.85 13.20 3.46
C GLY A 47 14.76 12.33 4.07
N SER A 48 14.34 12.72 5.27
CA SER A 48 13.20 12.13 5.97
C SER A 48 12.48 13.20 6.77
N SER A 49 11.22 12.97 7.10
CA SER A 49 10.43 13.88 7.92
C SER A 49 9.39 13.10 8.70
N GLN A 50 9.03 13.63 9.87
CA GLN A 50 7.91 13.10 10.63
C GLN A 50 6.62 13.36 9.86
N GLY A 51 5.90 12.29 9.50
CA GLY A 51 4.56 12.40 8.94
C GLY A 51 3.52 12.69 10.02
N PRO A 52 2.25 12.89 9.65
CA PRO A 52 1.17 13.14 10.60
C PRO A 52 0.76 11.89 11.40
N LEU A 53 1.25 10.72 11.00
CA LEU A 53 0.91 9.44 11.62
C LEU A 53 1.95 9.10 12.71
N THR A 54 1.50 8.37 13.74
CA THR A 54 2.39 7.75 14.76
C THR A 54 2.60 6.26 14.51
N ASP A 55 1.77 5.64 13.65
CA ASP A 55 1.97 4.30 13.12
C ASP A 55 1.75 4.34 11.61
N GLY A 56 2.46 3.55 10.82
CA GLY A 56 2.44 3.65 9.36
C GLY A 56 2.40 2.29 8.69
N TRP A 57 1.42 2.10 7.80
CA TRP A 57 1.13 0.82 7.14
C TRP A 57 1.24 1.02 5.62
N GLY A 58 0.16 1.34 4.92
CA GLY A 58 0.17 1.60 3.48
C GLY A 58 0.57 3.02 3.11
N LEU A 59 1.13 3.17 1.91
CA LEU A 59 1.43 4.46 1.30
C LEU A 59 1.19 4.39 -0.22
N ALA A 60 0.37 5.29 -0.75
CA ALA A 60 0.10 5.45 -2.18
C ALA A 60 0.21 6.92 -2.59
N SER A 61 0.09 7.21 -3.88
CA SER A 61 -0.03 8.58 -4.39
C SER A 61 -1.12 8.69 -5.43
N ASP A 62 -1.87 9.79 -5.37
CA ASP A 62 -2.84 10.17 -6.41
C ASP A 62 -2.19 11.00 -7.55
N GLY A 63 -0.86 11.12 -7.55
CA GLY A 63 -0.10 11.96 -8.48
C GLY A 63 0.12 13.41 -8.00
N SER A 64 -0.50 13.81 -6.89
CA SER A 64 -0.36 15.14 -6.29
C SER A 64 -0.05 15.11 -4.79
N SER A 65 -0.66 14.16 -4.08
CA SER A 65 -0.59 13.96 -2.64
C SER A 65 -0.06 12.56 -2.34
N LEU A 66 0.46 12.39 -1.12
CA LEU A 66 0.68 11.06 -0.56
C LEU A 66 -0.57 10.66 0.23
N LEU A 67 -0.97 9.41 0.14
CA LEU A 67 -2.08 8.82 0.87
C LEU A 67 -1.48 7.76 1.80
N ALA A 68 -1.79 7.83 3.09
CA ALA A 68 -1.22 6.92 4.09
C ALA A 68 -2.30 6.27 4.97
N THR A 69 -1.99 5.09 5.50
CA THR A 69 -2.84 4.33 6.44
C THR A 69 -2.04 3.95 7.70
N ASP A 70 -2.74 3.73 8.81
CA ASP A 70 -2.16 3.47 10.14
C ASP A 70 -2.88 2.33 10.89
N SER A 71 -3.54 1.40 10.18
CA SER A 71 -4.49 0.38 10.68
C SER A 71 -5.81 0.88 11.26
N SER A 72 -5.99 2.19 11.43
CA SER A 72 -7.28 2.76 11.76
C SER A 72 -8.24 2.66 10.57
N ALA A 73 -9.38 3.35 10.67
CA ALA A 73 -10.32 3.49 9.57
C ALA A 73 -10.07 4.77 8.75
N PHE A 74 -8.93 5.44 8.89
CA PHE A 74 -8.65 6.70 8.19
C PHE A 74 -7.62 6.54 7.08
N ILE A 75 -7.84 7.29 6.00
CA ILE A 75 -6.82 7.57 4.98
C ILE A 75 -6.40 9.03 5.16
N TYR A 76 -5.11 9.25 5.34
CA TYR A 76 -4.52 10.56 5.53
C TYR A 76 -3.95 11.06 4.21
N PHE A 77 -4.35 12.26 3.79
CA PHE A 77 -3.77 12.94 2.63
C PHE A 77 -2.68 13.87 3.12
N ILE A 78 -1.48 13.71 2.58
CA ILE A 78 -0.28 14.37 3.05
C ILE A 78 0.31 15.20 1.90
N ASN A 79 0.59 16.46 2.18
CA ASN A 79 1.29 17.32 1.22
C ASN A 79 2.77 16.89 1.15
N PRO A 80 3.28 16.49 -0.02
CA PRO A 80 4.64 15.94 -0.17
C PRO A 80 5.77 16.97 -0.02
N SER A 81 5.44 18.27 0.01
CA SER A 81 6.41 19.35 0.23
C SER A 81 6.54 19.73 1.71
N THR A 82 5.46 19.63 2.47
CA THR A 82 5.42 20.02 3.89
C THR A 82 5.36 18.84 4.86
N MET A 83 5.04 17.64 4.37
CA MET A 83 4.80 16.43 5.16
C MET A 83 3.69 16.57 6.22
N LYS A 84 2.74 17.48 5.95
CA LYS A 84 1.60 17.74 6.83
C LYS A 84 0.33 17.16 6.23
N GLU A 85 -0.56 16.70 7.10
CA GLU A 85 -1.92 16.32 6.73
C GLU A 85 -2.65 17.54 6.12
N THR A 86 -3.28 17.34 4.96
CA THR A 86 -4.16 18.33 4.32
C THR A 86 -5.62 18.01 4.56
N LYS A 87 -5.96 16.73 4.62
CA LYS A 87 -7.26 16.20 5.02
C LYS A 87 -7.12 14.72 5.41
N ARG A 88 -8.18 14.18 6.00
CA ARG A 88 -8.39 12.75 6.17
C ARG A 88 -9.83 12.38 5.85
N ILE A 89 -10.02 11.15 5.38
CA ILE A 89 -11.34 10.55 5.14
C ILE A 89 -11.46 9.27 5.95
N GLN A 90 -12.67 8.96 6.40
CA GLN A 90 -12.95 7.69 7.08
C GLN A 90 -13.45 6.66 6.08
N VAL A 91 -12.82 5.49 6.05
CA VAL A 91 -13.22 4.36 5.21
C VAL A 91 -14.43 3.69 5.83
N THR A 92 -15.52 3.54 5.05
CA THR A 92 -16.76 2.94 5.52
C THR A 92 -17.39 2.02 4.48
N ASP A 93 -18.06 0.96 4.94
CA ASP A 93 -18.96 0.14 4.13
C ASP A 93 -20.35 0.18 4.77
N GLY A 94 -21.36 0.66 4.05
CA GLY A 94 -22.71 0.86 4.62
C GLY A 94 -22.75 1.74 5.86
N GLY A 95 -21.81 2.69 6.01
CA GLY A 95 -21.65 3.54 7.20
C GLY A 95 -20.89 2.91 8.36
N VAL A 96 -20.45 1.64 8.23
CA VAL A 96 -19.63 0.95 9.23
C VAL A 96 -18.15 1.21 8.93
N PRO A 97 -17.37 1.71 9.90
CA PRO A 97 -15.93 1.94 9.69
C PRO A 97 -15.16 0.65 9.39
N ILE A 98 -14.34 0.69 8.34
CA ILE A 98 -13.44 -0.41 7.96
C ILE A 98 -12.04 -0.12 8.48
N LYS A 99 -11.56 -0.95 9.41
CA LYS A 99 -10.22 -0.87 10.00
C LYS A 99 -9.24 -1.81 9.28
N TRP A 100 -7.97 -1.76 9.68
CA TRP A 100 -6.92 -2.67 9.23
C TRP A 100 -6.58 -2.53 7.75
N LEU A 101 -6.87 -1.36 7.17
CA LEU A 101 -6.38 -1.01 5.84
C LEU A 101 -4.86 -0.98 5.89
N ASN A 102 -4.24 -1.88 5.13
CA ASN A 102 -2.82 -2.11 5.14
C ASN A 102 -2.20 -1.47 3.91
N GLU A 103 -1.60 -2.26 3.02
CA GLU A 103 -1.11 -1.77 1.75
C GLU A 103 -2.25 -1.21 0.87
N ILE A 104 -1.93 -0.14 0.13
CA ILE A 104 -2.87 0.60 -0.71
C ILE A 104 -2.23 1.00 -2.05
N GLU A 105 -3.05 1.11 -3.10
CA GLU A 105 -2.63 1.56 -4.43
C GLU A 105 -3.74 2.40 -5.09
N VAL A 106 -3.37 3.46 -5.82
CA VAL A 106 -4.35 4.26 -6.59
C VAL A 106 -4.50 3.66 -7.98
N ILE A 107 -5.70 3.19 -8.31
CA ILE A 107 -6.02 2.48 -9.55
C ILE A 107 -7.20 3.18 -10.21
N GLU A 108 -6.96 3.79 -11.37
CA GLU A 108 -8.01 4.43 -12.20
C GLU A 108 -8.92 5.40 -11.41
N GLY A 109 -8.36 6.13 -10.44
CA GLY A 109 -9.07 7.12 -9.63
C GLY A 109 -9.75 6.58 -8.37
N GLU A 110 -9.67 5.28 -8.09
CA GLU A 110 -10.07 4.67 -6.82
C GLU A 110 -8.83 4.33 -5.99
N LEU A 111 -8.97 4.34 -4.66
CA LEU A 111 -7.96 3.75 -3.78
C LEU A 111 -8.32 2.30 -3.52
N TRP A 112 -7.41 1.40 -3.83
CA TRP A 112 -7.53 -0.01 -3.51
C TRP A 112 -6.70 -0.27 -2.26
N GLY A 113 -7.16 -1.17 -1.39
CA GLY A 113 -6.37 -1.52 -0.22
C GLY A 113 -6.61 -2.91 0.32
N ASN A 114 -5.53 -3.54 0.76
CA ASN A 114 -5.58 -4.79 1.51
C ASN A 114 -6.23 -4.56 2.88
N ILE A 115 -7.10 -5.48 3.30
CA ILE A 115 -7.51 -5.56 4.70
C ILE A 115 -6.68 -6.64 5.38
N TRP A 116 -5.87 -6.24 6.36
CA TRP A 116 -4.93 -7.14 7.03
C TRP A 116 -5.64 -8.36 7.62
N GLN A 117 -5.00 -9.52 7.50
CA GLN A 117 -5.52 -10.85 7.87
C GLN A 117 -6.74 -11.34 7.08
N THR A 118 -7.09 -10.69 5.96
CA THR A 118 -8.11 -11.18 5.03
C THR A 118 -7.51 -11.50 3.67
N GLU A 119 -8.26 -12.22 2.83
CA GLU A 119 -7.96 -12.39 1.41
C GLU A 119 -8.81 -11.43 0.55
N CYS A 120 -9.02 -10.20 1.03
CA CYS A 120 -9.88 -9.21 0.39
C CYS A 120 -9.14 -7.90 0.11
N LEU A 121 -9.53 -7.23 -0.99
CA LEU A 121 -9.20 -5.83 -1.25
C LEU A 121 -10.48 -4.99 -1.18
N ALA A 122 -10.42 -3.83 -0.54
CA ALA A 122 -11.46 -2.82 -0.63
C ALA A 122 -11.16 -1.86 -1.79
N ARG A 123 -12.16 -1.56 -2.62
CA ARG A 123 -12.14 -0.45 -3.58
C ARG A 123 -12.83 0.74 -2.94
N ILE A 124 -12.14 1.85 -2.79
CA ILE A 124 -12.55 2.97 -1.94
C ILE A 124 -12.63 4.24 -2.79
N ASN A 125 -13.76 4.93 -2.70
CA ASN A 125 -13.92 6.27 -3.24
C ASN A 125 -13.09 7.27 -2.43
N MET A 126 -12.08 7.89 -3.02
CA MET A 126 -11.16 8.81 -2.34
C MET A 126 -11.77 10.16 -1.93
N THR A 127 -12.99 10.47 -2.39
CA THR A 127 -13.70 11.69 -2.00
C THR A 127 -14.57 11.44 -0.77
N THR A 128 -15.28 10.31 -0.73
CA THR A 128 -16.25 10.01 0.34
C THR A 128 -15.72 9.06 1.40
N GLY A 129 -14.70 8.25 1.10
CA GLY A 129 -14.26 7.14 1.94
C GLY A 129 -15.16 5.90 1.85
N MET A 130 -16.20 5.91 1.03
CA MET A 130 -17.07 4.74 0.89
C MET A 130 -16.36 3.63 0.11
N VAL A 131 -16.45 2.41 0.63
CA VAL A 131 -16.13 1.20 -0.13
C VAL A 131 -17.18 1.05 -1.23
N THR A 132 -16.74 1.03 -2.49
CA THR A 132 -17.59 0.85 -3.66
C THR A 132 -17.77 -0.63 -3.98
N HIS A 133 -16.71 -1.43 -3.80
CA HIS A 133 -16.68 -2.84 -4.11
C HIS A 133 -15.67 -3.58 -3.24
N TRP A 134 -15.93 -4.87 -3.04
CA TRP A 134 -14.98 -5.82 -2.47
C TRP A 134 -14.40 -6.71 -3.57
N VAL A 135 -13.10 -6.93 -3.54
CA VAL A 135 -12.41 -7.88 -4.41
C VAL A 135 -11.98 -9.08 -3.58
N MET A 136 -12.57 -10.23 -3.88
CA MET A 136 -12.30 -11.49 -3.19
C MET A 136 -11.13 -12.22 -3.87
N MET A 137 -10.06 -12.47 -3.13
CA MET A 137 -8.85 -13.15 -3.60
C MET A 137 -8.66 -14.54 -2.96
N HIS A 138 -9.76 -15.11 -2.46
CA HIS A 138 -9.76 -16.41 -1.79
C HIS A 138 -9.14 -17.49 -2.67
N GLY A 139 -8.34 -18.36 -2.05
CA GLY A 139 -7.73 -19.51 -2.72
C GLY A 139 -6.34 -19.24 -3.31
N LEU A 140 -5.91 -17.99 -3.47
CA LEU A 140 -4.53 -17.69 -3.88
C LEU A 140 -3.51 -18.22 -2.85
N MET A 141 -3.71 -17.92 -1.55
CA MET A 141 -2.81 -18.41 -0.51
C MET A 141 -2.87 -19.93 -0.39
N GLN A 142 -4.07 -20.53 -0.50
CA GLN A 142 -4.22 -21.99 -0.47
C GLN A 142 -3.46 -22.64 -1.64
N GLY A 143 -3.64 -22.13 -2.86
CA GLY A 143 -2.94 -22.63 -4.04
C GLY A 143 -1.42 -22.52 -3.92
N LEU A 144 -0.92 -21.43 -3.33
CA LEU A 144 0.50 -21.28 -3.02
C LEU A 144 0.98 -22.31 -1.99
N ARG A 145 0.25 -22.51 -0.89
CA ARG A 145 0.58 -23.51 0.14
C ARG A 145 0.63 -24.92 -0.43
N SER A 146 -0.30 -25.27 -1.32
CA SER A 146 -0.29 -26.57 -1.99
C SER A 146 0.91 -26.73 -2.95
N ARG A 147 1.29 -25.67 -3.69
CA ARG A 147 2.41 -25.72 -4.64
C ARG A 147 3.79 -25.61 -3.99
N PHE A 148 3.88 -24.94 -2.84
CA PHE A 148 5.11 -24.67 -2.10
C PHE A 148 4.99 -25.12 -0.63
N PRO A 149 4.76 -26.41 -0.36
CA PRO A 149 4.43 -26.91 0.97
C PRO A 149 5.58 -26.74 1.99
N THR A 150 6.82 -26.58 1.52
CA THR A 150 8.00 -26.38 2.36
C THR A 150 8.22 -24.91 2.74
N ASN A 151 7.49 -23.96 2.15
CA ASN A 151 7.61 -22.55 2.49
C ASN A 151 6.71 -22.20 3.70
N ALA A 152 7.11 -22.67 4.87
CA ALA A 152 6.39 -22.46 6.13
C ALA A 152 6.32 -20.98 6.56
N GLY A 153 7.10 -20.10 5.94
CA GLY A 153 7.16 -18.68 6.28
C GLY A 153 6.15 -17.80 5.53
N MET A 154 5.36 -18.34 4.60
CA MET A 154 4.34 -17.56 3.89
C MET A 154 3.29 -17.01 4.85
N ASP A 155 2.99 -15.73 4.71
CA ASP A 155 2.08 -14.99 5.56
C ASP A 155 0.96 -14.38 4.70
N VAL A 156 0.28 -13.35 5.18
CA VAL A 156 -0.94 -12.78 4.59
C VAL A 156 -0.74 -12.13 3.22
N LEU A 157 -1.85 -12.05 2.46
CA LEU A 157 -1.99 -11.18 1.29
C LEU A 157 -1.69 -9.73 1.69
N ASN A 158 -0.76 -9.09 0.98
CA ASN A 158 -0.35 -7.71 1.19
C ASN A 158 0.57 -7.25 0.06
N GLY A 159 0.18 -6.20 -0.66
CA GLY A 159 0.91 -5.68 -1.82
C GLY A 159 0.06 -5.68 -3.07
N ILE A 160 -0.18 -4.49 -3.61
CA ILE A 160 -0.96 -4.20 -4.80
C ILE A 160 -0.11 -3.27 -5.67
N ALA A 161 0.01 -3.56 -6.96
CA ALA A 161 0.66 -2.63 -7.88
C ALA A 161 -0.11 -2.57 -9.19
N TYR A 162 -0.18 -1.38 -9.77
CA TYR A 162 -0.91 -1.17 -11.01
C TYR A 162 -0.05 -0.58 -12.11
N ASP A 163 0.03 -1.28 -13.24
CA ASP A 163 0.58 -0.77 -14.48
C ASP A 163 -0.53 -0.09 -15.27
N LYS A 164 -0.63 1.24 -15.14
CA LYS A 164 -1.66 2.05 -15.82
C LYS A 164 -1.56 1.98 -17.36
N ASP A 165 -0.36 1.83 -17.91
CA ASP A 165 -0.14 1.92 -19.36
C ASP A 165 -0.65 0.65 -20.04
N LYS A 166 -0.46 -0.51 -19.38
CA LYS A 166 -0.92 -1.82 -19.88
C LYS A 166 -2.20 -2.32 -19.20
N LYS A 167 -2.72 -1.60 -18.21
CA LYS A 167 -3.88 -1.95 -17.37
C LYS A 167 -3.72 -3.31 -16.70
N ARG A 168 -2.57 -3.54 -16.06
CA ARG A 168 -2.26 -4.82 -15.39
C ARG A 168 -2.24 -4.63 -13.88
N LEU A 169 -3.01 -5.46 -13.19
CA LEU A 169 -3.06 -5.50 -11.74
C LEU A 169 -2.16 -6.61 -11.22
N PHE A 170 -1.27 -6.28 -10.30
CA PHE A 170 -0.39 -7.22 -9.63
C PHE A 170 -0.73 -7.31 -8.15
N VAL A 171 -0.74 -8.53 -7.62
CA VAL A 171 -0.91 -8.78 -6.19
C VAL A 171 0.10 -9.79 -5.68
N THR A 172 0.45 -9.67 -4.41
CA THR A 172 1.37 -10.58 -3.72
C THR A 172 1.06 -10.64 -2.21
N GLY A 173 1.92 -11.28 -1.44
CA GLY A 173 1.81 -11.32 0.00
C GLY A 173 3.14 -11.41 0.70
N LYS A 174 3.09 -11.28 2.03
CA LYS A 174 4.26 -11.30 2.89
C LYS A 174 4.94 -12.66 2.77
N LYS A 175 6.18 -12.67 2.28
CA LYS A 175 7.02 -13.86 2.01
C LYS A 175 6.43 -14.84 0.99
N TRP A 176 5.55 -14.38 0.11
CA TRP A 176 5.04 -15.21 -0.98
C TRP A 176 6.14 -15.46 -2.02
N PRO A 177 6.21 -16.68 -2.60
CA PRO A 177 7.21 -17.01 -3.62
C PRO A 177 6.83 -16.52 -5.03
N LYS A 178 5.69 -15.84 -5.17
CA LYS A 178 5.12 -15.40 -6.45
C LYS A 178 4.43 -14.04 -6.31
N ILE A 179 4.48 -13.30 -7.40
CA ILE A 179 3.59 -12.16 -7.69
C ILE A 179 2.62 -12.65 -8.78
N PHE A 180 1.34 -12.33 -8.64
CA PHE A 180 0.32 -12.68 -9.61
C PHE A 180 -0.08 -11.44 -10.40
N GLU A 181 -0.06 -11.54 -11.73
CA GLU A 181 -0.89 -10.67 -12.57
C GLU A 181 -2.32 -11.23 -12.54
N VAL A 182 -3.30 -10.40 -12.21
CA VAL A 182 -4.69 -10.82 -12.03
C VAL A 182 -5.64 -10.01 -12.91
N SER A 183 -6.76 -10.63 -13.29
CA SER A 183 -7.90 -9.97 -13.93
C SER A 183 -9.15 -10.26 -13.12
N LEU A 184 -9.99 -9.26 -12.93
CA LEU A 184 -11.19 -9.40 -12.11
C LEU A 184 -12.40 -9.77 -12.95
N GLN A 185 -13.25 -10.60 -12.37
CA GLN A 185 -14.57 -10.91 -12.89
C GLN A 185 -15.61 -10.55 -11.82
N PRO A 186 -16.74 -9.92 -12.19
CA PRO A 186 -17.86 -9.76 -11.28
C PRO A 186 -18.32 -11.12 -10.76
N LEU A 187 -18.69 -11.19 -9.48
CA LEU A 187 -19.41 -12.33 -8.95
C LEU A 187 -20.88 -12.19 -9.42
N GLU A 188 -21.40 -13.22 -10.08
CA GLU A 188 -22.83 -13.32 -10.42
C GLU A 188 -23.68 -13.70 -9.19
#